data_AF-G3NMD4-F1
#
_entry.id   AF-G3NMD4-F1
#
_cell.length_a   1.000
_cell.length_b   1.000
_cell.length_c   1.000
_cell.angle_alpha   90.00
_cell.angle_beta   90.00
_cell.angle_gamma   90.00
#
_symmetry.space_group_name_H-M   'P 1'
#
loop_
_entity.id
_entity.type
_entity.pdbx_description
1 polymer ?
#
loop_
_entity_poly.entity_id
_entity_poly.type
_entity_poly.pdbx_seq_one_letter_code
_entity_poly.pdbx_strand_id
1 'polypeptide(L)'
;MRSKSCGSSWLMGKRGSRSYRRRCLSRTDIQRLAAQREDDTADLQLQKDRLEAERRNLEEELRSLQVSLSMAEDPQRNFRSSYYEKVGFRGVEEKKSLEILLKENPLDLEKLSTFSQRFPLPSMYRIHVWKVLLGILPPHSDSHALVGGYRKEQYNDILEALHVMRYVNCSTPFTDVCLRMFQLESQVLPRCSETTGPDEENEDFLSIARSMEEIVDDPIDCYWLIKCFVHQFHAKFGDSIPHLPKSLEHYLSQEEPRLLRHLKNTDALAQLPYGLWFRRCFAGCLPESSLCRVWDKVISGSCKVLVFVALEILLSYNNVLLGISRPEGVAKLLCNIPQENTDAIVTKAIDSWHKYCGTPMHAV
;
A
#
# COMPACT_ATOMS: atom_id res chain seq x y z
N MET A 1 -53.35 38.57 -18.60
CA MET A 1 -53.72 39.99 -18.79
C MET A 1 -52.74 40.86 -18.00
N ARG A 2 -52.08 41.84 -18.66
CA ARG A 2 -51.61 43.19 -18.19
C ARG A 2 -50.99 43.32 -16.78
N SER A 3 -49.93 44.07 -16.48
CA SER A 3 -49.32 45.32 -17.01
C SER A 3 -48.06 45.59 -16.15
N LYS A 4 -46.85 45.82 -16.70
CA LYS A 4 -46.21 47.13 -17.04
C LYS A 4 -46.11 48.12 -15.87
N SER A 5 -44.88 48.52 -15.47
CA SER A 5 -44.09 49.71 -15.92
C SER A 5 -44.45 50.95 -15.07
N CYS A 6 -43.66 51.99 -14.78
CA CYS A 6 -42.55 52.71 -15.40
C CYS A 6 -41.93 53.63 -14.28
N GLY A 7 -40.71 54.16 -14.35
CA GLY A 7 -40.38 55.30 -15.20
C GLY A 7 -39.13 56.07 -14.72
N SER A 8 -38.52 56.77 -15.67
CA SER A 8 -37.21 57.45 -15.63
C SER A 8 -37.29 58.94 -15.26
N SER A 9 -36.19 59.55 -14.79
CA SER A 9 -35.92 60.99 -15.02
C SER A 9 -34.42 61.37 -14.89
N TRP A 10 -34.11 62.47 -15.58
CA TRP A 10 -32.85 63.11 -16.00
C TRP A 10 -31.99 63.78 -14.89
N LEU A 11 -30.70 64.07 -15.17
CA LEU A 11 -30.10 65.42 -15.09
C LEU A 11 -28.64 65.53 -15.60
N MET A 12 -28.33 66.70 -16.18
CA MET A 12 -27.09 67.13 -16.87
C MET A 12 -25.90 67.49 -15.94
N GLY A 13 -24.68 67.53 -16.50
CA GLY A 13 -23.51 68.19 -15.87
C GLY A 13 -22.33 68.56 -16.79
N LYS A 14 -22.35 69.81 -17.30
CA LYS A 14 -21.25 70.75 -17.65
C LYS A 14 -20.11 70.38 -18.64
N ARG A 15 -20.10 71.12 -19.76
CA ARG A 15 -18.94 71.36 -20.65
C ARG A 15 -18.07 72.52 -20.12
N GLY A 16 -16.75 72.39 -20.22
CA GLY A 16 -15.77 73.47 -20.03
C GLY A 16 -14.66 73.38 -21.08
N SER A 17 -14.55 74.42 -21.90
CA SER A 17 -13.67 74.54 -23.07
C SER A 17 -12.17 74.55 -22.73
N ARG A 18 -11.35 73.79 -23.46
CA ARG A 18 -9.88 74.00 -23.52
C ARG A 18 -9.40 74.08 -24.98
N SER A 19 -8.70 75.19 -25.21
CA SER A 19 -8.08 75.67 -26.44
C SER A 19 -7.17 74.63 -27.12
N TYR A 20 -7.41 74.36 -28.41
CA TYR A 20 -6.48 73.63 -29.28
C TYR A 20 -5.35 74.57 -29.73
N ARG A 21 -4.23 74.59 -29.00
CA ARG A 21 -2.95 75.06 -29.56
C ARG A 21 -2.34 73.93 -30.40
N ARG A 22 -2.22 74.12 -31.72
CA ARG A 22 -1.34 73.29 -32.56
C ARG A 22 0.09 73.45 -32.02
N ARG A 23 0.65 72.40 -31.40
CA ARG A 23 2.09 72.34 -31.12
C ARG A 23 2.79 71.98 -32.42
N CYS A 24 3.62 72.88 -32.94
CA CYS A 24 4.62 72.51 -33.93
C CYS A 24 5.63 71.57 -33.23
N LEU A 25 5.67 70.30 -33.64
CA LEU A 25 6.70 69.36 -33.21
C LEU A 25 8.04 69.85 -33.75
N SER A 26 9.02 70.08 -32.87
CA SER A 26 10.35 70.50 -33.29
C SER A 26 11.10 69.31 -33.92
N ARG A 27 12.07 69.58 -34.81
CA ARG A 27 12.91 68.54 -35.42
C ARG A 27 13.59 67.64 -34.37
N THR A 28 13.88 68.21 -33.20
CA THR A 28 14.39 67.52 -32.01
C THR A 28 13.38 66.58 -31.35
N ASP A 29 12.08 66.88 -31.34
CA ASP A 29 11.06 65.98 -30.80
C ASP A 29 10.85 64.76 -31.70
N ILE A 30 10.93 64.96 -33.03
CA ILE A 30 10.85 63.88 -34.02
C ILE A 30 12.05 62.94 -33.88
N GLN A 31 13.25 63.48 -33.66
CA GLN A 31 14.46 62.66 -33.44
C GLN A 31 14.42 61.87 -32.13
N ARG A 32 13.87 62.44 -31.04
CA ARG A 32 13.68 61.69 -29.79
C ARG A 32 12.68 60.56 -29.93
N LEU A 33 11.57 60.79 -30.62
CA LEU A 33 10.57 59.73 -30.86
C LEU A 33 11.10 58.63 -31.79
N ALA A 34 11.96 58.98 -32.76
CA ALA A 34 12.64 57.99 -33.59
C ALA A 34 13.65 57.16 -32.79
N ALA A 35 14.46 57.79 -31.94
CA ALA A 35 15.39 57.10 -31.05
C ALA A 35 14.67 56.20 -30.03
N GLN A 36 13.56 56.67 -29.44
CA GLN A 36 12.73 55.87 -28.54
C GLN A 36 12.16 54.64 -29.25
N ARG A 37 11.70 54.80 -30.50
CA ARG A 37 11.20 53.68 -31.29
C ARG A 37 12.30 52.66 -31.61
N GLU A 38 13.52 53.12 -31.89
CA GLU A 38 14.67 52.24 -32.12
C GLU A 38 15.03 51.45 -30.86
N ASP A 39 15.03 52.10 -29.69
CA ASP A 39 15.25 51.46 -28.39
C ASP A 39 14.16 50.43 -28.07
N ASP A 40 12.89 50.81 -28.24
CA ASP A 40 11.74 49.91 -28.02
C ASP A 40 11.80 48.70 -28.98
N THR A 41 12.27 48.89 -30.22
CA THR A 41 12.46 47.77 -31.16
C THR A 41 13.65 46.88 -30.80
N ALA A 42 14.72 47.44 -30.24
CA ALA A 42 15.87 46.67 -29.77
C ALA A 42 15.50 45.82 -28.55
N ASP A 43 14.72 46.37 -27.62
CA ASP A 43 14.20 45.64 -26.44
C ASP A 43 13.26 44.49 -26.85
N LEU A 44 12.37 44.73 -27.83
CA LEU A 44 11.50 43.68 -28.36
C LEU A 44 12.29 42.58 -29.08
N GLN A 45 13.35 42.93 -29.80
CA GLN A 45 14.22 41.96 -30.46
C GLN A 45 14.98 41.11 -29.42
N LEU A 46 15.47 41.72 -28.35
CA LEU A 46 16.14 41.01 -27.26
C LEU A 46 15.19 40.04 -26.53
N GLN A 47 13.94 40.45 -26.30
CA GLN A 47 12.91 39.55 -25.73
C GLN A 47 12.60 38.38 -26.65
N LYS A 48 12.49 38.64 -27.96
CA LYS A 48 12.26 37.59 -28.96
C LYS A 48 13.40 36.58 -28.98
N ASP A 49 14.65 37.04 -28.96
CA ASP A 49 15.83 36.17 -28.97
C ASP A 49 15.90 35.31 -27.70
N ARG A 50 15.51 35.86 -26.53
CA ARG A 50 15.42 35.12 -25.27
C ARG A 50 14.35 34.02 -25.33
N LEU A 51 13.16 34.32 -25.87
CA LEU A 51 12.09 33.34 -26.04
C LEU A 51 12.45 32.24 -27.05
N GLU A 52 13.17 32.58 -28.12
CA GLU A 52 13.66 31.60 -29.10
C GLU A 52 14.76 30.70 -28.54
N ALA A 53 15.58 31.18 -27.60
CA ALA A 53 16.54 30.35 -26.87
C ALA A 53 15.82 29.38 -25.91
N GLU A 54 14.81 29.85 -25.18
CA GLU A 54 14.01 29.03 -24.27
C GLU A 54 13.22 27.95 -25.02
N ARG A 55 12.66 28.30 -26.19
CA ARG A 55 11.99 27.32 -27.07
C ARG A 55 12.95 26.22 -27.54
N ARG A 56 14.18 26.58 -27.94
CA ARG A 56 15.20 25.60 -28.35
C ARG A 56 15.58 24.67 -27.21
N ASN A 57 15.73 25.18 -25.99
CA ASN A 57 16.03 24.36 -24.82
C ASN A 57 14.89 23.38 -24.50
N LEU A 58 13.64 23.84 -24.56
CA LEU A 58 12.45 22.98 -24.37
C LEU A 58 12.32 21.92 -25.47
N GLU A 59 12.66 22.24 -26.72
CA GLU A 59 12.68 21.28 -27.83
C GLU A 59 13.76 20.20 -27.62
N GLU A 60 14.92 20.54 -27.07
CA GLU A 60 15.97 19.59 -26.71
C GLU A 60 15.56 18.70 -25.52
N GLU A 61 14.93 19.27 -24.49
CA GLU A 61 14.35 18.50 -23.38
C GLU A 61 13.27 17.53 -23.86
N LEU A 62 12.37 17.98 -24.75
CA LEU A 62 11.35 17.12 -25.36
C LEU A 62 11.97 15.96 -26.16
N ARG A 63 13.04 16.22 -26.91
CA ARG A 63 13.77 15.17 -27.64
C ARG A 63 14.44 14.19 -26.69
N SER A 64 15.03 14.67 -25.61
CA SER A 64 15.63 13.83 -24.56
C SER A 64 14.58 12.93 -23.88
N LEU A 65 13.41 13.50 -23.57
CA LEU A 65 12.26 12.77 -23.02
C LEU A 65 11.69 11.75 -24.03
N GLN A 66 11.67 12.06 -25.32
CA GLN A 66 11.25 11.13 -26.37
C GLN A 66 12.20 9.94 -26.52
N VAL A 67 13.51 10.17 -26.46
CA VAL A 67 14.51 9.10 -26.53
C VAL A 67 14.41 8.18 -25.30
N SER A 68 14.27 8.76 -24.11
CA SER A 68 14.08 7.98 -22.88
C SER A 68 12.76 7.19 -22.86
N LEU A 69 11.67 7.74 -23.42
CA LEU A 69 10.42 7.00 -23.62
C LEU A 69 10.58 5.82 -24.60
N SER A 70 11.35 6.00 -25.68
CA SER A 70 11.61 4.93 -26.66
C SER A 70 12.48 3.79 -26.10
N MET A 71 13.37 4.09 -25.14
CA MET A 71 14.15 3.08 -24.42
C MET A 71 13.31 2.30 -23.39
N ALA A 72 12.20 2.89 -22.89
CA ALA A 72 11.26 2.19 -22.03
C ALA A 72 10.37 1.18 -22.80
N GLU A 73 10.27 1.33 -24.13
CA GLU A 73 9.52 0.45 -25.03
C GLU A 73 10.40 -0.60 -25.74
N ASP A 74 11.52 -1.04 -25.16
CA ASP A 74 12.35 -2.08 -25.78
C ASP A 74 11.55 -3.41 -25.95
N PRO A 75 11.16 -3.81 -27.17
CA PRO A 75 10.37 -5.01 -27.41
C PRO A 75 11.14 -6.27 -27.02
N GLN A 76 12.48 -6.21 -27.05
CA GLN A 76 13.37 -7.35 -26.86
C GLN A 76 13.37 -7.86 -25.41
N ARG A 77 13.08 -6.97 -24.44
CA ARG A 77 12.88 -7.32 -23.03
C ARG A 77 11.54 -8.07 -22.83
N ASN A 78 10.48 -7.61 -23.49
CA ASN A 78 9.16 -8.23 -23.44
C ASN A 78 9.10 -9.61 -24.14
N PHE A 79 9.91 -9.85 -25.18
CA PHE A 79 9.97 -11.16 -25.83
C PHE A 79 10.47 -12.28 -24.90
N ARG A 80 11.43 -11.97 -24.00
CA ARG A 80 11.97 -12.96 -23.05
C ARG A 80 10.95 -13.31 -21.97
N SER A 81 10.31 -12.30 -21.38
CA SER A 81 9.25 -12.50 -20.39
C SER A 81 8.05 -13.27 -21.00
N SER A 82 7.64 -12.93 -22.24
CA SER A 82 6.56 -13.63 -22.95
C SER A 82 6.90 -15.09 -23.28
N TYR A 83 8.17 -15.39 -23.61
CA TYR A 83 8.62 -16.77 -23.82
C TYR A 83 8.56 -17.58 -22.53
N TYR A 84 9.11 -17.06 -21.43
CA TYR A 84 9.08 -17.72 -20.12
C TYR A 84 7.64 -17.93 -19.60
N GLU A 85 6.75 -16.97 -19.84
CA GLU A 85 5.33 -17.09 -19.50
C GLU A 85 4.64 -18.20 -20.32
N LYS A 86 4.96 -18.32 -21.61
CA LYS A 86 4.43 -19.39 -22.50
C LYS A 86 5.00 -20.77 -22.20
N VAL A 87 6.24 -20.87 -21.71
CA VAL A 87 6.87 -22.16 -21.36
C VAL A 87 6.69 -22.56 -19.89
N GLY A 88 5.87 -21.83 -19.12
CA GLY A 88 5.52 -22.17 -17.73
C GLY A 88 6.52 -21.71 -16.68
N PHE A 89 7.56 -20.96 -17.04
CA PHE A 89 8.55 -20.37 -16.14
C PHE A 89 8.15 -18.94 -15.73
N ARG A 90 7.01 -18.78 -15.06
CA ARG A 90 6.65 -17.47 -14.45
C ARG A 90 7.64 -17.14 -13.33
N GLY A 91 8.07 -15.89 -13.18
CA GLY A 91 8.86 -15.47 -12.01
C GLY A 91 10.39 -15.47 -12.16
N VAL A 92 10.96 -15.90 -13.29
CA VAL A 92 12.42 -16.05 -13.45
C VAL A 92 13.13 -14.69 -13.46
N GLU A 93 12.55 -13.69 -14.10
CA GLU A 93 13.13 -12.34 -14.16
C GLU A 93 12.92 -11.60 -12.84
N GLU A 94 11.78 -11.84 -12.18
CA GLU A 94 11.45 -11.33 -10.86
C GLU A 94 12.40 -11.88 -9.80
N LYS A 95 12.68 -13.19 -9.82
CA LYS A 95 13.66 -13.83 -8.93
C LYS A 95 15.05 -13.23 -9.12
N LYS A 96 15.52 -13.08 -10.35
CA LYS A 96 16.82 -12.45 -10.65
C LYS A 96 16.87 -11.00 -10.18
N SER A 97 15.77 -10.26 -10.35
CA SER A 97 15.67 -8.87 -9.89
C SER A 97 15.77 -8.79 -8.37
N LEU A 98 15.09 -9.68 -7.63
CA LEU A 98 15.22 -9.77 -6.19
C LEU A 98 16.64 -10.16 -5.76
N GLU A 99 17.28 -11.12 -6.44
CA GLU A 99 18.66 -11.52 -6.17
C GLU A 99 19.66 -10.37 -6.38
N ILE A 100 19.38 -9.43 -7.29
CA ILE A 100 20.18 -8.22 -7.47
C ILE A 100 20.00 -7.29 -6.26
N LEU A 101 18.76 -7.04 -5.84
CA LEU A 101 18.46 -6.22 -4.65
C LEU A 101 19.10 -6.79 -3.38
N LEU A 102 19.07 -8.12 -3.22
CA LEU A 102 19.65 -8.82 -2.06
C LEU A 102 21.19 -8.82 -2.04
N LYS A 103 21.85 -8.41 -3.13
CA LYS A 103 23.31 -8.25 -3.18
C LYS A 103 23.76 -6.83 -2.81
N GLU A 104 22.85 -5.87 -2.70
CA GLU A 104 23.17 -4.52 -2.23
C GLU A 104 23.56 -4.56 -0.73
N ASN A 105 24.51 -3.71 -0.32
CA ASN A 105 24.90 -3.56 1.08
C ASN A 105 25.22 -2.08 1.36
N PRO A 106 24.38 -1.35 2.11
CA PRO A 106 23.15 -1.81 2.76
C PRO A 106 22.04 -2.17 1.76
N LEU A 107 21.14 -3.08 2.18
CA LEU A 107 19.92 -3.42 1.46
C LEU A 107 18.99 -2.20 1.36
N ASP A 108 18.48 -1.93 0.16
CA ASP A 108 17.50 -0.87 -0.07
C ASP A 108 16.08 -1.33 0.34
N LEU A 109 15.66 -0.93 1.55
CA LEU A 109 14.36 -1.29 2.11
C LEU A 109 13.18 -0.78 1.28
N GLU A 110 13.34 0.38 0.64
CA GLU A 110 12.28 0.97 -0.18
C GLU A 110 12.09 0.13 -1.44
N LYS A 111 13.17 -0.19 -2.16
CA LYS A 111 13.10 -1.08 -3.32
C LYS A 111 12.60 -2.48 -2.96
N LEU A 112 13.04 -3.06 -1.83
CA LEU A 112 12.55 -4.36 -1.37
C LEU A 112 11.05 -4.33 -1.05
N SER A 113 10.58 -3.24 -0.43
CA SER A 113 9.18 -3.00 -0.17
C SER A 113 8.38 -2.89 -1.48
N THR A 114 8.80 -2.03 -2.41
CA THR A 114 8.15 -1.88 -3.72
C THR A 114 8.13 -3.18 -4.52
N PHE A 115 9.23 -3.94 -4.50
CA PHE A 115 9.29 -5.27 -5.12
C PHE A 115 8.24 -6.20 -4.49
N SER A 116 8.20 -6.27 -3.16
CA SER A 116 7.26 -7.11 -2.41
C SER A 116 5.81 -6.67 -2.59
N GLN A 117 5.54 -5.39 -2.83
CA GLN A 117 4.21 -4.88 -3.16
C GLN A 117 3.79 -5.33 -4.57
N ARG A 118 4.71 -5.34 -5.53
CA ARG A 118 4.42 -5.66 -6.94
C ARG A 118 4.38 -7.15 -7.24
N PHE A 119 5.34 -7.92 -6.70
CA PHE A 119 5.52 -9.33 -7.03
C PHE A 119 5.40 -10.21 -5.77
N PRO A 120 4.98 -11.47 -5.89
CA PRO A 120 5.06 -12.43 -4.79
C PRO A 120 6.53 -12.80 -4.51
N LEU A 121 6.89 -12.99 -3.24
CA LEU A 121 8.26 -13.37 -2.89
C LEU A 121 8.54 -14.84 -3.27
N PRO A 122 9.70 -15.19 -3.84
CA PRO A 122 10.14 -16.58 -3.93
C PRO A 122 10.28 -17.18 -2.53
N SER A 123 9.79 -18.41 -2.33
CA SER A 123 9.75 -19.05 -1.00
C SER A 123 11.10 -19.09 -0.29
N MET A 124 12.18 -19.36 -1.03
CA MET A 124 13.55 -19.40 -0.49
C MET A 124 14.06 -18.06 0.07
N TYR A 125 13.48 -16.93 -0.34
CA TYR A 125 13.89 -15.59 0.12
C TYR A 125 12.88 -14.94 1.05
N ARG A 126 11.66 -15.47 1.15
CA ARG A 126 10.55 -14.86 1.89
C ARG A 126 10.94 -14.52 3.32
N ILE A 127 11.42 -15.50 4.09
CA ILE A 127 11.77 -15.32 5.50
C ILE A 127 12.88 -14.28 5.66
N HIS A 128 13.89 -14.30 4.81
CA HIS A 128 14.97 -13.32 4.85
C HIS A 128 14.46 -11.89 4.57
N VAL A 129 13.66 -11.70 3.52
CA VAL A 129 13.07 -10.40 3.17
C VAL A 129 12.14 -9.91 4.29
N TRP A 130 11.29 -10.79 4.85
CA TRP A 130 10.43 -10.44 5.98
C TRP A 130 11.24 -10.00 7.19
N LYS A 131 12.32 -10.70 7.55
CA LYS A 131 13.19 -10.31 8.66
C LYS A 131 13.81 -8.93 8.47
N VAL A 132 14.20 -8.59 7.25
CA VAL A 132 14.75 -7.27 6.93
C VAL A 132 13.66 -6.18 6.95
N LEU A 133 12.51 -6.40 6.31
CA LEU A 133 11.41 -5.43 6.28
C LEU A 133 10.76 -5.20 7.65
N LEU A 134 10.71 -6.24 8.50
CA LEU A 134 10.24 -6.15 9.88
C LEU A 134 11.32 -5.65 10.86
N GLY A 135 12.51 -5.29 10.37
CA GLY A 135 13.59 -4.75 11.20
C GLY A 135 14.16 -5.74 12.24
N ILE A 136 13.94 -7.05 12.05
CA ILE A 136 14.56 -8.10 12.86
C ILE A 136 16.06 -8.16 12.51
N LEU A 137 16.37 -8.07 11.21
CA LEU A 137 17.71 -7.93 10.69
C LEU A 137 17.93 -6.51 10.15
N PRO A 138 19.13 -5.93 10.32
CA PRO A 138 19.44 -4.60 9.77
C PRO A 138 19.60 -4.65 8.25
N PRO A 139 19.59 -3.49 7.56
CA PRO A 139 19.89 -3.42 6.13
C PRO A 139 21.30 -3.89 5.76
N HIS A 140 22.26 -3.80 6.68
CA HIS A 140 23.65 -4.20 6.44
C HIS A 140 23.79 -5.71 6.59
N SER A 141 23.99 -6.41 5.46
CA SER A 141 24.02 -7.88 5.41
C SER A 141 25.19 -8.48 6.20
N ASP A 142 26.32 -7.79 6.26
CA ASP A 142 27.51 -8.22 7.04
C ASP A 142 27.20 -8.37 8.53
N SER A 143 26.23 -7.62 9.06
CA SER A 143 25.84 -7.64 10.47
C SER A 143 24.79 -8.71 10.78
N HIS A 144 24.26 -9.43 9.78
CA HIS A 144 23.14 -10.37 9.98
C HIS A 144 23.50 -11.52 10.92
N ALA A 145 24.70 -12.10 10.78
CA ALA A 145 25.14 -13.19 11.64
C ALA A 145 25.24 -12.75 13.12
N LEU A 146 25.80 -11.56 13.36
CA LEU A 146 25.94 -10.99 14.70
C LEU A 146 24.57 -10.68 15.32
N VAL A 147 23.71 -9.97 14.59
CA VAL A 147 22.36 -9.63 15.08
C VAL A 147 21.51 -10.87 15.28
N GLY A 148 21.60 -11.86 14.39
CA GLY A 148 20.95 -13.17 14.56
C GLY A 148 21.41 -13.88 15.84
N GLY A 149 22.70 -13.77 16.19
CA GLY A 149 23.24 -14.25 17.47
C GLY A 149 22.56 -13.60 18.66
N TYR A 150 22.48 -12.27 18.70
CA TYR A 150 21.80 -11.55 19.78
C TYR A 150 20.29 -11.89 19.88
N ARG A 151 19.62 -12.08 18.74
CA ARG A 151 18.20 -12.47 18.71
C ARG A 151 17.97 -13.87 19.27
N LYS A 152 18.91 -14.79 19.04
CA LYS A 152 18.92 -16.13 19.61
C LYS A 152 19.19 -16.12 21.11
N GLU A 153 20.16 -15.35 21.58
CA GLU A 153 20.45 -15.20 23.01
C GLU A 153 19.23 -14.63 23.75
N GLN A 154 18.66 -13.53 23.25
CA GLN A 154 17.47 -12.92 23.82
C GLN A 154 16.28 -13.89 23.87
N TYR A 155 16.05 -14.66 22.80
CA TYR A 155 15.01 -15.69 22.78
C TYR A 155 15.19 -16.71 23.92
N ASN A 156 16.42 -17.21 24.09
CA ASN A 156 16.73 -18.21 25.13
C ASN A 156 16.58 -17.62 26.54
N ASP A 157 17.02 -16.39 26.77
CA ASP A 157 16.93 -15.73 28.08
C ASP A 157 15.48 -15.56 28.53
N ILE A 158 14.60 -15.13 27.61
CA ILE A 158 13.16 -14.96 27.88
C ILE A 158 12.51 -16.32 28.13
N LEU A 159 12.84 -17.32 27.30
CA LEU A 159 12.30 -18.67 27.43
C LEU A 159 12.71 -19.29 28.78
N GLU A 160 13.97 -19.16 29.17
CA GLU A 160 14.47 -19.66 30.45
C GLU A 160 13.81 -18.93 31.63
N ALA A 161 13.65 -17.60 31.55
CA ALA A 161 12.93 -16.85 32.58
C ALA A 161 11.49 -17.36 32.78
N LEU A 162 10.77 -17.65 31.69
CA LEU A 162 9.41 -18.21 31.77
C LEU A 162 9.37 -19.62 32.36
N HIS A 163 10.38 -20.46 32.09
CA HIS A 163 10.51 -21.78 32.72
C HIS A 163 10.76 -21.65 34.23
N VAL A 164 11.68 -20.77 34.64
CA VAL A 164 11.98 -20.50 36.06
C VAL A 164 10.75 -19.97 36.80
N MET A 165 9.99 -19.08 36.14
CA MET A 165 8.73 -18.52 36.66
C MET A 165 7.55 -19.50 36.57
N ARG A 166 7.73 -20.68 35.94
CA ARG A 166 6.73 -21.74 35.76
C ARG A 166 5.50 -21.33 34.92
N TYR A 167 5.68 -20.41 33.97
CA TYR A 167 4.64 -20.07 32.98
C TYR A 167 4.57 -21.08 31.84
N VAL A 168 5.69 -21.72 31.52
CA VAL A 168 5.80 -22.67 30.41
C VAL A 168 6.51 -23.94 30.88
N ASN A 169 6.20 -25.04 30.22
CA ASN A 169 6.83 -26.34 30.44
C ASN A 169 6.86 -27.13 29.12
N CYS A 170 7.42 -28.34 29.15
CA CYS A 170 7.59 -29.18 27.96
C CYS A 170 6.27 -29.57 27.25
N SER A 171 5.12 -29.43 27.91
CA SER A 171 3.80 -29.71 27.34
C SER A 171 3.07 -28.46 26.85
N THR A 172 3.62 -27.27 27.07
CA THR A 172 3.03 -26.01 26.59
C THR A 172 3.18 -25.93 25.06
N PRO A 173 2.07 -25.73 24.31
CA PRO A 173 2.14 -25.53 22.86
C PRO A 173 3.06 -24.37 22.49
N PHE A 174 3.77 -24.49 21.37
CA PHE A 174 4.75 -23.48 20.93
C PHE A 174 4.12 -22.09 20.79
N THR A 175 2.91 -22.00 20.24
CA THR A 175 2.19 -20.71 20.09
C THR A 175 1.90 -20.05 21.43
N ASP A 176 1.62 -20.85 22.47
CA ASP A 176 1.37 -20.35 23.81
C ASP A 176 2.68 -19.89 24.47
N VAL A 177 3.78 -20.60 24.22
CA VAL A 177 5.13 -20.15 24.60
C VAL A 177 5.42 -18.78 23.98
N CYS A 178 5.22 -18.63 22.67
CA CYS A 178 5.37 -17.36 21.96
C CYS A 178 4.52 -16.23 22.56
N LEU A 179 3.27 -16.53 22.95
CA LEU A 179 2.39 -15.56 23.60
C LEU A 179 2.97 -15.11 24.96
N ARG A 180 3.42 -16.05 25.80
CA ARG A 180 4.01 -15.70 27.11
C ARG A 180 5.32 -14.93 26.96
N MET A 181 6.14 -15.27 25.97
CA MET A 181 7.36 -14.51 25.64
C MET A 181 7.02 -13.08 25.23
N PHE A 182 6.04 -12.90 24.35
CA PHE A 182 5.58 -11.58 23.91
C PHE A 182 5.03 -10.73 25.08
N GLN A 183 4.23 -11.34 25.95
CA GLN A 183 3.66 -10.67 27.12
C GLN A 183 4.72 -10.25 28.14
N LEU A 184 5.74 -11.10 28.37
CA LEU A 184 6.87 -10.79 29.25
C LEU A 184 7.67 -9.60 28.72
N GLU A 185 8.03 -9.61 27.44
CA GLU A 185 8.79 -8.50 26.83
C GLU A 185 7.97 -7.20 26.75
N SER A 186 6.66 -7.31 26.56
CA SER A 186 5.75 -6.15 26.53
C SER A 186 5.36 -5.66 27.92
N GLN A 187 5.87 -6.28 29.00
CA GLN A 187 5.57 -5.95 30.39
C GLN A 187 4.08 -6.05 30.76
N VAL A 188 3.36 -6.97 30.11
CA VAL A 188 1.92 -7.23 30.33
C VAL A 188 1.65 -8.67 30.75
N LEU A 189 2.68 -9.41 31.20
CA LEU A 189 2.53 -10.79 31.63
C LEU A 189 1.60 -10.86 32.87
N PRO A 190 0.44 -11.53 32.76
CA PRO A 190 -0.50 -11.67 33.89
C PRO A 190 0.10 -12.55 34.98
N ARG A 191 -0.40 -12.51 36.21
CA ARG A 191 0.08 -13.42 37.27
C ARG A 191 -0.29 -14.87 36.93
N CYS A 192 0.55 -15.85 37.25
CA CYS A 192 0.28 -17.27 36.98
C CYS A 192 -1.12 -17.72 37.42
N SER A 193 -1.58 -17.27 38.59
CA SER A 193 -2.90 -17.62 39.15
C SER A 193 -4.09 -17.04 38.38
N GLU A 194 -3.87 -16.03 37.53
CA GLU A 194 -4.89 -15.33 36.76
C GLU A 194 -4.98 -15.85 35.31
N THR A 195 -4.03 -16.70 34.88
CA THR A 195 -4.11 -17.37 33.57
C THR A 195 -5.29 -18.36 33.57
N THR A 196 -6.45 -17.93 33.05
CA THR A 196 -7.69 -18.72 33.10
C THR A 196 -8.32 -18.83 31.71
N GLY A 197 -8.56 -20.07 31.25
CA GLY A 197 -9.42 -20.38 30.11
C GLY A 197 -8.93 -19.92 28.73
N PRO A 198 -9.63 -20.28 27.64
CA PRO A 198 -9.25 -19.87 26.29
C PRO A 198 -9.31 -18.35 26.20
N ASP A 199 -8.13 -17.73 26.10
CA ASP A 199 -7.92 -16.29 26.10
C ASP A 199 -8.52 -15.66 24.82
N GLU A 200 -9.84 -15.41 24.79
CA GLU A 200 -10.49 -14.69 23.67
C GLU A 200 -9.77 -13.37 23.35
N GLU A 201 -9.19 -12.72 24.36
CA GLU A 201 -8.38 -11.50 24.23
C GLU A 201 -7.09 -11.72 23.42
N ASN A 202 -6.47 -12.90 23.55
CA ASN A 202 -5.21 -13.24 22.89
C ASN A 202 -5.41 -14.07 21.60
N GLU A 203 -6.64 -14.44 21.26
CA GLU A 203 -6.92 -15.26 20.07
C GLU A 203 -6.43 -14.63 18.76
N ASP A 204 -6.36 -13.30 18.68
CA ASP A 204 -5.78 -12.65 17.50
C ASP A 204 -4.29 -12.93 17.36
N PHE A 205 -3.54 -12.83 18.47
CA PHE A 205 -2.12 -13.17 18.50
C PHE A 205 -1.92 -14.66 18.21
N LEU A 206 -2.68 -15.52 18.87
CA LEU A 206 -2.57 -16.97 18.72
C LEU A 206 -2.90 -17.43 17.30
N SER A 207 -3.91 -16.81 16.66
CA SER A 207 -4.23 -17.12 15.26
C SER A 207 -3.07 -16.78 14.33
N ILE A 208 -2.47 -15.59 14.48
CA ILE A 208 -1.29 -15.18 13.70
C ILE A 208 -0.10 -16.11 14.00
N ALA A 209 0.11 -16.48 15.27
CA ALA A 209 1.19 -17.36 15.69
C ALA A 209 1.09 -18.75 15.06
N ARG A 210 -0.10 -19.36 15.07
CA ARG A 210 -0.38 -20.67 14.44
C ARG A 210 -0.06 -20.62 12.93
N SER A 211 -0.54 -19.60 12.22
CA SER A 211 -0.22 -19.48 10.79
C SER A 211 1.26 -19.18 10.53
N MET A 212 1.97 -18.48 11.41
CA MET A 212 3.41 -18.25 11.25
C MET A 212 4.23 -19.51 11.52
N GLU A 213 3.84 -20.34 12.50
CA GLU A 213 4.48 -21.62 12.82
C GLU A 213 4.47 -22.58 11.62
N GLU A 214 3.36 -22.63 10.88
CA GLU A 214 3.24 -23.42 9.65
C GLU A 214 4.06 -22.86 8.47
N ILE A 215 4.41 -21.56 8.49
CA ILE A 215 5.20 -20.90 7.44
C ILE A 215 6.71 -20.96 7.72
N VAL A 216 7.11 -21.02 8.99
CA VAL A 216 8.49 -20.79 9.44
C VAL A 216 9.00 -21.96 10.29
N ASP A 217 9.92 -22.73 9.73
CA ASP A 217 10.47 -23.92 10.42
C ASP A 217 11.34 -23.59 11.63
N ASP A 218 12.12 -22.49 11.58
CA ASP A 218 13.02 -22.13 12.68
C ASP A 218 12.25 -21.41 13.81
N PRO A 219 12.25 -21.94 15.04
CA PRO A 219 11.42 -21.41 16.13
C PRO A 219 11.85 -20.01 16.58
N ILE A 220 13.13 -19.67 16.42
CA ILE A 220 13.65 -18.35 16.80
C ILE A 220 13.16 -17.32 15.79
N ASP A 221 13.38 -17.57 14.50
CA ASP A 221 12.87 -16.73 13.41
C ASP A 221 11.34 -16.62 13.50
N CYS A 222 10.64 -17.72 13.78
CA CYS A 222 9.18 -17.73 13.93
C CYS A 222 8.72 -16.80 15.05
N TYR A 223 9.30 -16.91 16.25
CA TYR A 223 8.97 -16.00 17.36
C TYR A 223 9.19 -14.53 17.00
N TRP A 224 10.35 -14.21 16.43
CA TRP A 224 10.68 -12.83 16.06
C TRP A 224 9.76 -12.29 14.97
N LEU A 225 9.39 -13.13 13.99
CA LEU A 225 8.43 -12.77 12.96
C LEU A 225 7.03 -12.53 13.53
N ILE A 226 6.53 -13.40 14.41
CA ILE A 226 5.23 -13.19 15.08
C ILE A 226 5.24 -11.86 15.85
N LYS A 227 6.23 -11.68 16.73
CA LYS A 227 6.37 -10.49 17.58
C LYS A 227 6.41 -9.22 16.73
N CYS A 228 7.31 -9.17 15.74
CA CYS A 228 7.49 -7.98 14.92
C CYS A 228 6.31 -7.73 13.99
N PHE A 229 5.69 -8.78 13.43
CA PHE A 229 4.48 -8.64 12.62
C PHE A 229 3.35 -8.01 13.43
N VAL A 230 3.01 -8.58 14.60
CA VAL A 230 1.92 -8.07 15.45
C VAL A 230 2.23 -6.65 15.92
N HIS A 231 3.44 -6.40 16.42
CA HIS A 231 3.83 -5.08 16.90
C HIS A 231 3.77 -4.03 15.79
N GLN A 232 4.37 -4.30 14.63
CA GLN A 232 4.35 -3.36 13.52
C GLN A 232 2.98 -3.18 12.91
N PHE A 233 2.16 -4.24 12.85
CA PHE A 233 0.81 -4.14 12.32
C PHE A 233 -0.03 -3.14 13.14
N HIS A 234 0.04 -3.24 14.48
CA HIS A 234 -0.64 -2.29 15.36
C HIS A 234 0.00 -0.91 15.36
N ALA A 235 1.33 -0.81 15.40
CA ALA A 235 2.01 0.48 15.42
C ALA A 235 1.85 1.27 14.12
N LYS A 236 1.93 0.58 12.96
CA LYS A 236 1.88 1.21 11.63
C LYS A 236 0.46 1.44 11.13
N PHE A 237 -0.48 0.55 11.46
CA PHE A 237 -1.83 0.59 10.91
C PHE A 237 -2.94 0.78 11.95
N GLY A 238 -2.60 1.03 13.23
CA GLY A 238 -3.57 1.23 14.30
C GLY A 238 -4.69 2.21 13.96
N ASP A 239 -4.35 3.35 13.35
CA ASP A 239 -5.33 4.35 12.92
C ASP A 239 -6.09 3.96 11.64
N SER A 240 -5.52 3.09 10.80
CA SER A 240 -6.10 2.68 9.52
C SER A 240 -7.07 1.50 9.65
N ILE A 241 -6.80 0.57 10.58
CA ILE A 241 -7.59 -0.66 10.78
C ILE A 241 -9.09 -0.38 11.01
N PRO A 242 -9.49 0.58 11.87
CA PRO A 242 -10.91 0.91 12.07
C PRO A 242 -11.63 1.41 10.82
N HIS A 243 -10.90 1.85 9.80
CA HIS A 243 -11.45 2.37 8.54
C HIS A 243 -11.55 1.31 7.43
N LEU A 244 -10.95 0.12 7.61
CA LEU A 244 -10.99 -0.95 6.62
C LEU A 244 -12.42 -1.48 6.34
N PRO A 245 -13.32 -1.66 7.33
CA PRO A 245 -14.71 -2.05 7.06
C PRO A 245 -15.45 -1.07 6.14
N LYS A 246 -15.29 0.24 6.37
CA LYS A 246 -15.89 1.27 5.52
C LYS A 246 -15.29 1.26 4.11
N SER A 247 -13.99 0.98 4.00
CA SER A 247 -13.32 0.83 2.69
C SER A 247 -13.86 -0.39 1.94
N LEU A 248 -14.09 -1.51 2.63
CA LEU A 248 -14.72 -2.70 2.06
C LEU A 248 -16.12 -2.39 1.52
N GLU A 249 -16.95 -1.71 2.31
CA GLU A 249 -18.27 -1.26 1.85
C GLU A 249 -18.19 -0.39 0.59
N HIS A 250 -17.23 0.53 0.54
CA HIS A 250 -17.03 1.40 -0.61
C HIS A 250 -16.70 0.60 -1.88
N TYR A 251 -15.70 -0.27 -1.84
CA TYR A 251 -15.33 -1.05 -3.03
C TYR A 251 -16.39 -2.09 -3.40
N LEU A 252 -17.08 -2.69 -2.43
CA LEU A 252 -18.20 -3.58 -2.71
C LEU A 252 -19.36 -2.85 -3.39
N SER A 253 -19.60 -1.58 -3.05
CA SER A 253 -20.61 -0.77 -3.74
C SER A 253 -20.29 -0.50 -5.21
N GLN A 254 -19.00 -0.51 -5.58
CA GLN A 254 -18.55 -0.30 -6.95
C GLN A 254 -18.59 -1.60 -7.77
N GLU A 255 -18.12 -2.70 -7.20
CA GLU A 255 -18.02 -3.98 -7.91
C GLU A 255 -19.36 -4.75 -7.92
N GLU A 256 -20.05 -4.89 -6.79
CA GLU A 256 -21.32 -5.63 -6.69
C GLU A 256 -22.36 -4.92 -5.77
N PRO A 257 -23.03 -3.86 -6.26
CA PRO A 257 -24.00 -3.09 -5.48
C PRO A 257 -25.24 -3.90 -5.08
N ARG A 258 -25.57 -4.97 -5.82
CA ARG A 258 -26.68 -5.87 -5.49
C ARG A 258 -26.39 -6.66 -4.22
N LEU A 259 -25.17 -7.19 -4.10
CA LEU A 259 -24.73 -7.92 -2.91
C LEU A 259 -24.70 -7.01 -1.69
N LEU A 260 -24.16 -5.80 -1.82
CA LEU A 260 -24.14 -4.83 -0.71
C LEU A 260 -25.56 -4.51 -0.21
N ARG A 261 -26.51 -4.30 -1.12
CA ARG A 261 -27.91 -4.03 -0.74
C ARG A 261 -28.53 -5.22 -0.03
N HIS A 262 -28.27 -6.44 -0.50
CA HIS A 262 -28.73 -7.66 0.16
C HIS A 262 -28.19 -7.75 1.59
N LEU A 263 -26.88 -7.61 1.78
CA LEU A 263 -26.24 -7.66 3.11
C LEU A 263 -26.76 -6.57 4.06
N LYS A 264 -27.11 -5.39 3.54
CA LYS A 264 -27.75 -4.32 4.32
C LYS A 264 -29.19 -4.67 4.70
N ASN A 265 -29.96 -5.22 3.77
CA ASN A 265 -31.37 -5.57 4.00
C ASN A 265 -31.55 -6.77 4.94
N THR A 266 -30.57 -7.66 5.03
CA THR A 266 -30.59 -8.83 5.93
C THR A 266 -29.84 -8.60 7.24
N ASP A 267 -29.40 -7.36 7.52
CA ASP A 267 -28.54 -7.01 8.67
C ASP A 267 -27.23 -7.84 8.78
N ALA A 268 -26.81 -8.48 7.69
CA ALA A 268 -25.62 -9.34 7.66
C ALA A 268 -24.32 -8.54 7.60
N LEU A 269 -24.38 -7.30 7.12
CA LEU A 269 -23.20 -6.44 6.96
C LEU A 269 -22.48 -6.15 8.29
N ALA A 270 -23.23 -6.02 9.39
CA ALA A 270 -22.67 -5.80 10.72
C ALA A 270 -22.10 -7.09 11.33
N GLN A 271 -22.51 -8.26 10.85
CA GLN A 271 -22.07 -9.57 11.33
C GLN A 271 -20.92 -10.17 10.50
N LEU A 272 -20.37 -9.43 9.51
CA LEU A 272 -19.22 -9.90 8.78
C LEU A 272 -18.02 -10.09 9.73
N PRO A 273 -17.15 -11.10 9.49
CA PRO A 273 -16.07 -11.45 10.39
C PRO A 273 -14.87 -10.49 10.26
N TYR A 274 -15.09 -9.19 10.51
CA TYR A 274 -14.08 -8.15 10.41
C TYR A 274 -12.86 -8.40 11.32
N GLY A 275 -13.06 -9.02 12.49
CA GLY A 275 -11.95 -9.44 13.35
C GLY A 275 -11.02 -10.44 12.66
N LEU A 276 -11.59 -11.46 12.02
CA LEU A 276 -10.83 -12.47 11.26
C LEU A 276 -10.06 -11.83 10.08
N TRP A 277 -10.69 -10.90 9.36
CA TRP A 277 -10.09 -10.30 8.18
C TRP A 277 -9.05 -9.22 8.51
N PHE A 278 -9.33 -8.35 9.48
CA PHE A 278 -8.58 -7.12 9.69
C PHE A 278 -7.78 -7.06 10.99
N ARG A 279 -8.09 -7.89 11.99
CA ARG A 279 -7.24 -8.04 13.19
C ARG A 279 -6.33 -9.25 13.08
N ARG A 280 -6.85 -10.37 12.58
CA ARG A 280 -6.09 -11.62 12.35
C ARG A 280 -5.44 -11.70 10.98
N CYS A 281 -5.65 -10.71 10.12
CA CYS A 281 -5.09 -10.66 8.76
C CYS A 281 -5.35 -11.95 7.96
N PHE A 282 -6.53 -12.57 8.11
CA PHE A 282 -6.93 -13.86 7.53
C PHE A 282 -6.22 -15.11 8.07
N ALA A 283 -5.45 -15.00 9.17
CA ALA A 283 -4.94 -16.17 9.88
C ALA A 283 -6.09 -17.07 10.35
N GLY A 284 -5.99 -18.37 10.04
CA GLY A 284 -7.07 -19.35 10.27
C GLY A 284 -8.25 -19.28 9.30
N CYS A 285 -8.20 -18.42 8.28
CA CYS A 285 -9.23 -18.32 7.23
C CYS A 285 -8.73 -18.83 5.86
N LEU A 286 -7.51 -18.44 5.49
CA LEU A 286 -6.84 -18.85 4.25
C LEU A 286 -5.73 -19.87 4.56
N PRO A 287 -5.44 -20.81 3.63
CA PRO A 287 -4.28 -21.68 3.74
C PRO A 287 -3.00 -20.86 3.72
N GLU A 288 -1.98 -21.30 4.44
CA GLU A 288 -0.71 -20.60 4.60
C GLU A 288 0.02 -20.38 3.26
N SER A 289 -0.14 -21.31 2.32
CA SER A 289 0.37 -21.20 0.95
C SER A 289 -0.19 -19.97 0.21
N SER A 290 -1.45 -19.61 0.43
CA SER A 290 -2.07 -18.41 -0.13
C SER A 290 -1.83 -17.19 0.77
N LEU A 291 -1.90 -17.38 2.09
CA LEU A 291 -1.79 -16.32 3.10
C LEU A 291 -0.43 -15.62 3.06
N CYS A 292 0.66 -16.36 2.85
CA CYS A 292 1.99 -15.77 2.75
C CYS A 292 2.09 -14.69 1.65
N ARG A 293 1.36 -14.83 0.53
CA ARG A 293 1.31 -13.83 -0.55
C ARG A 293 0.56 -12.56 -0.15
N VAL A 294 -0.42 -12.67 0.75
CA VAL A 294 -1.11 -11.52 1.36
C VAL A 294 -0.17 -10.84 2.36
N TRP A 295 0.50 -11.62 3.20
CA TRP A 295 1.44 -11.10 4.20
C TRP A 295 2.69 -10.47 3.59
N ASP A 296 3.14 -10.92 2.41
CA ASP A 296 4.16 -10.22 1.61
C ASP A 296 3.77 -8.74 1.39
N LYS A 297 2.48 -8.45 1.17
CA LYS A 297 1.95 -7.09 0.95
C LYS A 297 1.74 -6.31 2.24
N VAL A 298 1.30 -6.98 3.31
CA VAL A 298 1.12 -6.38 4.63
C VAL A 298 2.48 -5.94 5.21
N ILE A 299 3.47 -6.84 5.17
CA ILE A 299 4.83 -6.60 5.69
C ILE A 299 5.54 -5.51 4.87
N SER A 300 5.34 -5.47 3.56
CA SER A 300 5.81 -4.37 2.71
C SER A 300 4.98 -3.08 2.84
N GLY A 301 4.04 -3.02 3.77
CA GLY A 301 3.47 -1.75 4.24
C GLY A 301 2.06 -1.41 3.76
N SER A 302 1.31 -2.36 3.21
CA SER A 302 -0.09 -2.14 2.82
C SER A 302 -1.06 -2.99 3.61
N CYS A 303 -1.81 -2.39 4.56
CA CYS A 303 -2.97 -3.04 5.18
C CYS A 303 -4.22 -3.04 4.28
N LYS A 304 -4.26 -2.19 3.24
CA LYS A 304 -5.39 -2.09 2.30
C LYS A 304 -5.58 -3.35 1.48
N VAL A 305 -4.53 -4.14 1.26
CA VAL A 305 -4.63 -5.45 0.58
C VAL A 305 -5.69 -6.34 1.25
N LEU A 306 -5.85 -6.25 2.58
CA LEU A 306 -6.81 -7.03 3.34
C LEU A 306 -8.26 -6.73 2.91
N VAL A 307 -8.55 -5.47 2.54
CA VAL A 307 -9.86 -5.04 2.05
C VAL A 307 -10.17 -5.74 0.72
N PHE A 308 -9.20 -5.84 -0.18
CA PHE A 308 -9.39 -6.47 -1.48
C PHE A 308 -9.49 -7.99 -1.37
N VAL A 309 -8.82 -8.61 -0.40
CA VAL A 309 -9.00 -10.04 -0.11
C VAL A 309 -10.42 -10.30 0.41
N ALA A 310 -10.91 -9.50 1.36
CA ALA A 310 -12.29 -9.60 1.84
C ALA A 310 -13.31 -9.35 0.73
N LEU A 311 -13.06 -8.35 -0.13
CA LEU A 311 -13.91 -8.04 -1.28
C LEU A 311 -13.97 -9.24 -2.24
N GLU A 312 -12.84 -9.79 -2.63
CA GLU A 312 -12.79 -10.89 -3.59
C GLU A 312 -13.42 -12.18 -3.03
N ILE A 313 -13.33 -12.42 -1.72
CA ILE A 313 -14.09 -13.50 -1.05
C ILE A 313 -15.60 -13.27 -1.23
N LEU A 314 -16.09 -12.06 -0.95
CA LEU A 314 -17.51 -11.74 -1.11
C LEU A 314 -17.97 -11.88 -2.56
N LEU A 315 -17.16 -11.44 -3.52
CA LEU A 315 -17.45 -11.55 -4.95
C LEU A 315 -17.46 -13.02 -5.41
N SER A 316 -16.49 -13.82 -4.95
CA SER A 316 -16.39 -15.24 -5.30
C SER A 316 -17.59 -16.06 -4.82
N TYR A 317 -18.17 -15.68 -3.68
CA TYR A 317 -19.35 -16.33 -3.11
C TYR A 317 -20.66 -15.54 -3.34
N ASN A 318 -20.69 -14.55 -4.24
CA ASN A 318 -21.83 -13.65 -4.45
C ASN A 318 -23.17 -14.40 -4.62
N ASN A 319 -23.22 -15.37 -5.55
CA ASN A 319 -24.43 -16.13 -5.82
C ASN A 319 -24.93 -16.93 -4.59
N VAL A 320 -24.00 -17.47 -3.80
CA VAL A 320 -24.32 -18.22 -2.58
C VAL A 320 -24.83 -17.27 -1.50
N LEU A 321 -24.15 -16.13 -1.31
CA LEU A 321 -24.50 -15.11 -0.32
C LEU A 321 -25.88 -14.49 -0.58
N LEU A 322 -26.22 -14.22 -1.85
CA LEU A 322 -27.55 -13.73 -2.24
C LEU A 322 -28.67 -14.73 -1.92
N GLY A 323 -28.35 -16.03 -1.85
CA GLY A 323 -29.30 -17.08 -1.47
C GLY A 323 -29.51 -17.21 0.04
N ILE A 324 -28.67 -16.60 0.88
CA ILE A 324 -28.76 -16.69 2.34
C ILE A 324 -29.57 -15.50 2.86
N SER A 325 -30.69 -15.76 3.55
CA SER A 325 -31.54 -14.70 4.13
C SER A 325 -31.25 -14.39 5.60
N ARG A 326 -30.51 -15.26 6.30
CA ARG A 326 -30.19 -15.09 7.73
C ARG A 326 -28.74 -14.60 7.90
N PRO A 327 -28.50 -13.55 8.70
CA PRO A 327 -27.16 -12.98 8.86
C PRO A 327 -26.16 -13.96 9.49
N GLU A 328 -26.62 -14.85 10.38
CA GLU A 328 -25.76 -15.87 11.01
C GLU A 328 -25.26 -16.89 9.99
N GLY A 329 -26.06 -17.18 8.96
CA GLY A 329 -25.68 -18.06 7.86
C GLY A 329 -24.56 -17.47 7.01
N VAL A 330 -24.59 -16.15 6.79
CA VAL A 330 -23.53 -15.41 6.09
C VAL A 330 -22.25 -15.45 6.89
N ALA A 331 -22.30 -15.11 8.19
CA ALA A 331 -21.14 -15.15 9.06
C ALA A 331 -20.52 -16.55 9.13
N LYS A 332 -21.33 -17.59 9.29
CA LYS A 332 -20.86 -18.99 9.36
C LYS A 332 -20.11 -19.43 8.09
N LEU A 333 -20.62 -19.06 6.92
CA LEU A 333 -19.95 -19.35 5.63
C LEU A 333 -18.62 -18.61 5.53
N LEU A 334 -18.60 -17.32 5.88
CA LEU A 334 -17.43 -16.46 5.71
C LEU A 334 -16.32 -16.72 6.75
N CYS A 335 -16.67 -17.28 7.92
CA CYS A 335 -15.68 -17.80 8.87
C CYS A 335 -15.06 -19.12 8.42
N ASN A 336 -15.72 -19.90 7.55
CA ASN A 336 -15.29 -21.23 7.11
C ASN A 336 -15.44 -21.37 5.59
N ILE A 337 -14.70 -20.55 4.84
CA ILE A 337 -14.78 -20.57 3.39
C ILE A 337 -14.20 -21.88 2.81
N PRO A 338 -14.73 -22.38 1.69
CA PRO A 338 -14.10 -23.46 0.94
C PRO A 338 -12.65 -23.12 0.54
N GLN A 339 -11.75 -24.08 0.71
CA GLN A 339 -10.30 -23.88 0.57
C GLN A 339 -9.79 -24.12 -0.87
N GLU A 340 -10.59 -24.73 -1.76
CA GLU A 340 -10.16 -25.13 -3.10
C GLU A 340 -9.80 -23.95 -4.03
N ASN A 341 -10.43 -22.78 -3.82
CA ASN A 341 -10.31 -21.63 -4.71
C ASN A 341 -9.51 -20.46 -4.11
N THR A 342 -8.90 -20.64 -2.93
CA THR A 342 -8.25 -19.54 -2.19
C THR A 342 -7.08 -18.92 -2.95
N ASP A 343 -6.34 -19.72 -3.72
CA ASP A 343 -5.23 -19.20 -4.51
C ASP A 343 -5.68 -18.26 -5.64
N ALA A 344 -6.79 -18.59 -6.30
CA ALA A 344 -7.39 -17.75 -7.33
C ALA A 344 -7.96 -16.47 -6.72
N ILE A 345 -8.61 -16.58 -5.55
CA ILE A 345 -9.12 -15.44 -4.79
C ILE A 345 -7.97 -14.48 -4.44
N VAL A 346 -6.88 -14.96 -3.85
CA VAL A 346 -5.75 -14.10 -3.47
C VAL A 346 -5.11 -13.44 -4.69
N THR A 347 -4.97 -14.14 -5.80
CA THR A 347 -4.42 -13.56 -7.04
C THR A 347 -5.30 -12.42 -7.55
N LYS A 348 -6.61 -12.64 -7.70
CA LYS A 348 -7.56 -11.61 -8.14
C LYS A 348 -7.65 -10.44 -7.15
N ALA A 349 -7.57 -10.72 -5.85
CA ALA A 349 -7.56 -9.68 -4.82
C ALA A 349 -6.34 -8.76 -4.94
N ILE A 350 -5.15 -9.32 -5.20
CA ILE A 350 -3.93 -8.53 -5.42
C ILE A 350 -4.04 -7.72 -6.71
N ASP A 351 -4.55 -8.30 -7.79
CA ASP A 351 -4.76 -7.60 -9.07
C ASP A 351 -5.75 -6.42 -8.90
N SER A 352 -6.86 -6.66 -8.19
CA SER A 352 -7.84 -5.63 -7.85
C SER A 352 -7.24 -4.54 -6.96
N TRP A 353 -6.43 -4.92 -5.96
CA TRP A 353 -5.72 -3.95 -5.14
C TRP A 353 -4.79 -3.06 -5.97
N HIS A 354 -4.02 -3.63 -6.91
CA HIS A 354 -3.17 -2.87 -7.83
C HIS A 354 -3.97 -1.93 -8.73
N LYS A 355 -5.09 -2.42 -9.30
CA LYS A 355 -6.02 -1.62 -10.12
C LYS A 355 -6.52 -0.38 -9.40
N TYR A 356 -6.90 -0.51 -8.12
CA TYR A 356 -7.55 0.56 -7.37
C TYR A 356 -6.59 1.49 -6.63
N CYS A 357 -5.46 0.97 -6.13
CA CYS A 357 -4.54 1.76 -5.32
C CYS A 357 -3.34 2.30 -6.10
N GLY A 358 -3.03 1.75 -7.28
CA GLY A 358 -1.83 2.07 -8.05
C GLY A 358 -0.57 1.61 -7.32
N THR A 359 0.15 0.63 -7.86
CA THR A 359 1.51 0.36 -7.37
C THR A 359 2.43 1.50 -7.76
N PRO A 360 3.26 2.05 -6.84
CA PRO A 360 4.29 3.01 -7.23
C PRO A 360 5.16 2.38 -8.33
N MET A 361 5.27 3.05 -9.48
CA MET A 361 6.24 2.65 -10.49
C MET A 361 7.63 2.94 -9.94
N HIS A 362 8.59 2.03 -10.17
CA HIS A 362 10.00 2.36 -9.94
C HIS A 362 10.34 3.59 -10.79
N ALA A 363 10.69 4.70 -10.15
CA ALA A 363 11.58 5.66 -10.78
C ALA A 363 12.92 4.93 -10.95
N VAL A 364 13.24 4.60 -12.19
CA VAL A 364 14.53 4.01 -12.58
C VAL A 364 15.62 5.06 -12.46
#